data_AF-H0YQM2-F1
#
_entry.id   AF-H0YQM2-F1
#
_cell.length_a   1.000
_cell.length_b   1.000
_cell.length_c   1.000
_cell.angle_alpha   90.00
_cell.angle_beta   90.00
_cell.angle_gamma   90.00
#
_symmetry.space_group_name_H-M   'P 1'
#
loop_
_entity.id
_entity.type
_entity.pdbx_description
1 polymer ?
#
loop_
_entity_poly.entity_id
_entity_poly.type
_entity_poly.pdbx_seq_one_letter_code
_entity_poly.pdbx_strand_id
1 'polypeptide(L)' 'CCVLVCFMSLALFFFFFFLGVQAASVYCKDQRGLRDVCSMEYVPHCGSDGVTYPNKCTFCNAFLYVWNKSLHLLRGELA' A
#
# COMPACT_ATOMS: atom_id res chain seq x y z
N CYS A 1 -3.59 36.55 -2.51
CA CYS A 1 -2.55 35.78 -3.23
C CYS A 1 -1.75 34.87 -2.30
N CYS A 2 -1.03 35.39 -1.29
CA CYS A 2 -0.19 34.56 -0.40
C CYS A 2 -0.97 33.49 0.39
N VAL A 3 -2.19 33.81 0.85
CA VAL A 3 -3.04 32.89 1.62
C VAL A 3 -3.53 31.72 0.76
N LEU A 4 -3.91 31.99 -0.50
CA LEU A 4 -4.36 30.96 -1.45
C LEU A 4 -3.22 29.98 -1.80
N VAL A 5 -2.01 30.49 -1.92
CA VAL A 5 -0.81 29.68 -2.22
C VAL A 5 -0.52 28.70 -1.08
N CYS A 6 -0.65 29.14 0.17
CA CYS A 6 -0.49 28.26 1.34
C CYS A 6 -1.54 27.15 1.40
N PHE A 7 -2.81 27.45 1.05
CA PHE A 7 -3.87 26.44 1.01
C PHE A 7 -3.63 25.40 -0.08
N MET A 8 -3.13 25.82 -1.25
CA MET A 8 -2.79 24.89 -2.32
C MET A 8 -1.57 24.02 -1.96
N SER A 9 -0.56 24.59 -1.30
CA SER A 9 0.57 23.81 -0.80
C SER A 9 0.13 22.77 0.24
N LEU A 10 -0.69 23.14 1.22
CA LEU A 10 -1.21 22.21 2.23
C LEU A 10 -2.12 21.15 1.59
N ALA A 11 -3.00 21.53 0.67
CA ALA A 11 -3.85 20.59 -0.05
C ALA A 11 -3.01 19.59 -0.84
N LEU A 12 -1.90 20.03 -1.47
CA LEU A 12 -0.96 19.14 -2.13
C LEU A 12 -0.23 18.24 -1.12
N PHE A 13 0.23 18.75 0.02
CA PHE A 13 0.83 17.93 1.10
C PHE A 13 -0.15 16.89 1.65
N PHE A 14 -1.41 17.26 1.88
CA PHE A 14 -2.46 16.33 2.27
C PHE A 14 -2.76 15.35 1.14
N PHE A 15 -2.81 15.80 -0.10
CA PHE A 15 -3.04 14.96 -1.27
C PHE A 15 -1.89 13.98 -1.50
N PHE A 16 -0.63 14.38 -1.27
CA PHE A 16 0.55 13.52 -1.26
C PHE A 16 0.55 12.54 -0.09
N PHE A 17 0.07 12.98 1.08
CA PHE A 17 -0.12 12.13 2.24
C PHE A 17 -1.23 11.09 2.02
N PHE A 18 -2.32 11.46 1.35
CA PHE A 18 -3.43 10.58 0.97
C PHE A 18 -3.08 9.64 -0.19
N LEU A 19 -2.28 10.10 -1.17
CA LEU A 19 -1.71 9.27 -2.23
C LEU A 19 -0.71 8.23 -1.69
N GLY A 20 -0.08 8.51 -0.54
CA GLY A 20 0.87 7.60 0.12
C GLY A 20 0.21 6.51 0.98
N VAL A 21 -1.10 6.58 1.23
CA VAL A 21 -1.82 5.59 2.05
C VAL A 21 -2.71 4.75 1.14
N GLN A 22 -2.09 3.87 0.36
CA GLN A 22 -2.86 2.87 -0.38
C GLN A 22 -3.42 1.84 0.62
N ALA A 23 -4.74 1.84 0.81
CA ALA A 23 -5.38 0.79 1.61
C ALA A 23 -5.06 -0.58 0.99
N ALA A 24 -4.53 -1.52 1.80
CA ALA A 24 -4.18 -2.85 1.35
C ALA A 24 -5.37 -3.59 0.68
N SER A 25 -6.60 -3.27 1.09
CA SER A 25 -7.83 -3.75 0.46
C SER A 25 -8.00 -3.31 -1.00
N VAL A 26 -7.56 -2.11 -1.36
CA VAL A 26 -7.58 -1.60 -2.73
C VAL A 26 -6.42 -2.21 -3.53
N TYR A 27 -5.24 -2.28 -2.93
CA TYR A 27 -4.05 -2.86 -3.55
C TYR A 27 -4.24 -4.34 -3.91
N CYS A 28 -4.88 -5.11 -3.03
CA CYS A 28 -5.16 -6.53 -3.18
C CYS A 28 -6.53 -6.84 -3.81
N LYS A 29 -7.25 -5.83 -4.33
CA LYS A 29 -8.58 -6.03 -4.94
C LYS A 29 -8.58 -7.03 -6.10
N ASP A 30 -7.47 -7.14 -6.83
CA ASP A 30 -7.30 -8.08 -7.94
C ASP A 30 -7.16 -9.55 -7.47
N GLN A 31 -6.77 -9.78 -6.21
CA GLN A 31 -6.63 -11.12 -5.66
C GLN A 31 -7.93 -11.55 -4.97
N ARG A 32 -8.74 -12.34 -5.68
CA ARG A 32 -10.02 -12.87 -5.18
C ARG A 32 -9.87 -13.88 -4.03
N GLY A 33 -8.66 -14.25 -3.67
CA GLY A 33 -8.34 -15.22 -2.63
C GLY A 33 -6.84 -15.45 -2.52
N LEU A 34 -6.48 -16.41 -1.69
CA LEU A 34 -5.10 -16.85 -1.50
C LEU A 34 -4.55 -17.46 -2.80
N ARG A 35 -3.29 -17.14 -3.15
CA ARG A 35 -2.61 -17.69 -4.33
C ARG A 35 -1.50 -18.62 -3.88
N ASP A 36 -1.57 -19.88 -4.30
CA ASP A 36 -0.54 -20.88 -4.01
C ASP A 36 0.75 -20.66 -4.82
N VAL A 37 0.63 -19.97 -5.96
CA VAL A 37 1.74 -19.66 -6.85
C VAL A 37 1.83 -18.14 -7.05
N CYS A 38 3.01 -17.58 -6.77
CA CYS A 38 3.35 -16.18 -6.96
C CYS A 38 4.46 -16.03 -8.02
N SER A 39 4.51 -14.89 -8.71
CA SER A 39 5.64 -14.55 -9.57
C SER A 39 6.92 -14.35 -8.74
N MET A 40 8.07 -14.55 -9.37
CA MET A 40 9.39 -14.33 -8.77
C MET A 40 9.90 -12.90 -8.97
N GLU A 41 9.02 -12.00 -9.38
CA GLU A 41 9.31 -10.57 -9.47
C GLU A 41 9.68 -10.04 -8.08
N TYR A 42 10.67 -9.15 -8.01
CA TYR A 42 11.09 -8.54 -6.77
C TYR A 42 10.73 -7.06 -6.76
N VAL A 43 9.58 -6.76 -6.17
CA VAL A 43 9.08 -5.41 -5.92
C VAL A 43 8.69 -5.37 -4.44
N PRO A 44 9.57 -4.86 -3.56
CA PRO A 44 9.38 -4.97 -2.13
C PRO A 44 8.27 -4.06 -1.62
N HIS A 45 7.41 -4.62 -0.76
CA HIS A 45 6.28 -3.93 -0.13
C HIS A 45 6.42 -3.95 1.39
N CYS A 46 6.41 -2.78 2.03
CA CYS A 46 6.48 -2.70 3.49
C CYS A 46 5.08 -2.78 4.10
N GLY A 47 4.84 -3.76 4.98
CA GLY A 47 3.61 -3.90 5.75
C GLY A 47 3.65 -3.16 7.08
N SER A 48 2.47 -2.84 7.63
CA SER A 48 2.31 -2.23 8.96
C SER A 48 2.70 -3.15 10.12
N ASP A 49 2.88 -4.44 9.83
CA ASP A 49 3.47 -5.45 10.72
C ASP A 49 5.00 -5.35 10.80
N GLY A 50 5.63 -4.42 10.05
CA GLY A 50 7.08 -4.25 9.97
C GLY A 50 7.75 -5.28 9.06
N VAL A 51 6.99 -6.12 8.37
CA VAL A 51 7.51 -7.13 7.44
C VAL A 51 7.60 -6.52 6.04
N THR A 52 8.72 -6.78 5.35
CA THR A 52 8.86 -6.44 3.93
C THR A 52 8.59 -7.66 3.07
N TYR A 53 7.54 -7.58 2.25
CA TYR A 53 7.10 -8.64 1.37
C TYR A 53 7.77 -8.49 0.00
N PRO A 54 8.36 -9.56 -0.57
CA PRO A 54 9.18 -9.45 -1.79
C PRO A 54 8.38 -9.10 -3.05
N ASN A 55 7.06 -9.32 -3.06
CA ASN A 55 6.19 -8.96 -4.17
C ASN A 55 4.73 -8.81 -3.76
N LYS A 56 3.92 -8.22 -4.65
CA LYS A 56 2.48 -8.02 -4.49
C LYS A 56 1.74 -9.26 -4.01
N CYS A 57 2.08 -10.43 -4.55
CA CYS A 57 1.37 -11.66 -4.27
C CYS A 57 1.59 -12.14 -2.84
N THR A 58 2.84 -12.16 -2.38
CA THR A 58 3.18 -12.51 -1.00
C THR A 58 2.57 -11.54 0.02
N PHE A 59 2.56 -10.24 -0.28
CA PHE A 59 1.88 -9.24 0.55
C PHE A 59 0.37 -9.49 0.64
N CYS A 60 -0.30 -9.69 -0.51
CA CYS A 60 -1.74 -9.89 -0.54
C CYS A 60 -2.17 -11.21 0.10
N ASN A 61 -1.37 -12.26 -0.02
CA ASN A 61 -1.59 -13.49 0.73
C ASN A 61 -1.58 -13.22 2.24
N ALA A 62 -0.56 -12.51 2.74
CA ALA A 62 -0.48 -12.13 4.15
C ALA A 62 -1.66 -11.26 4.61
N PHE A 63 -2.08 -10.29 3.79
CA PHE A 63 -3.25 -9.46 4.06
C PHE A 63 -4.53 -10.30 4.22
N LEU A 64 -4.71 -11.33 3.40
CA LEU A 64 -5.85 -12.25 3.47
C LEU A 64 -5.75 -13.24 4.65
N TYR A 65 -4.55 -13.58 5.11
CA TYR A 65 -4.33 -14.41 6.30
C TYR A 65 -4.67 -13.69 7.61
N VAL A 66 -4.56 -12.36 7.67
CA VAL A 66 -4.87 -11.59 8.87
C VAL A 66 -6.39 -11.50 9.08
N TRP A 67 -6.88 -12.15 10.13
CA TRP A 67 -8.24 -11.96 10.63
C TRP A 67 -8.44 -10.46 10.96
N ASN A 68 -9.55 -9.88 10.50
CA ASN A 68 -9.85 -8.42 10.51
C ASN A 68 -9.11 -7.52 9.52
N LYS A 69 -8.26 -8.03 8.63
CA LYS A 69 -7.62 -7.21 7.56
C LYS A 69 -6.85 -6.00 8.10
N SER A 70 -6.16 -6.17 9.23
CA SER A 70 -5.41 -5.11 9.92
C SER A 70 -4.04 -4.80 9.29
N LEU A 71 -3.64 -5.50 8.23
CA LEU A 71 -2.38 -5.27 7.53
C LEU A 71 -2.54 -4.13 6.52
N HIS A 72 -1.71 -3.10 6.64
CA HIS A 72 -1.68 -1.94 5.75
C HIS A 72 -0.38 -1.89 4.95
N LEU A 73 -0.42 -1.33 3.74
CA LEU A 73 0.76 -1.09 2.91
C LEU A 73 1.36 0.27 3.28
N LEU A 74 2.59 0.29 3.79
CA LEU A 74 3.29 1.51 4.23
C LEU A 74 4.15 2.14 3.13
N ARG A 75 4.69 1.34 2.22
CA ARG A 75 5.43 1.82 1.03
C ARG A 75 5.30 0.78 -0.07
N GLY A 76 4.66 1.17 -1.17
CA GLY A 76 4.36 0.31 -2.32
C GLY A 76 5.09 0.66 -3.62
N GLU A 77 5.70 1.84 -3.70
CA GLU A 77 6.47 2.29 -4.87
C GLU A 77 7.95 2.40 -4.51
N LEU A 78 8.81 1.69 -5.25
CA LEU A 78 10.10 2.15 -5.78
C LEU A 78 10.76 0.99 -6.56
N ALA A 79 10.19 0.74 -7.75
CA ALA A 79 10.93 0.47 -8.98
C ALA A 79 10.21 1.22 -10.09
#